data_AF-A0A829HJL7-F1
#
_entry.id   AF-A0A829HJL7-F1
#
_cell.length_a   1.000
_cell.length_b   1.000
_cell.length_c   1.000
_cell.angle_alpha   90.00
_cell.angle_beta   90.00
_cell.angle_gamma   90.00
#
_symmetry.space_group_name_H-M   'P 1'
#
loop_
_entity.id
_entity.type
_entity.pdbx_description
1 polymer ?
#
loop_
_entity_poly.entity_id
_entity_poly.type
_entity_poly.pdbx_seq_one_letter_code
_entity_poly.pdbx_strand_id
1 'polypeptide(L)'
;MSHLHQDKKIFNRIKRIQGQVASVEKSLLTPESSCLDVLQQVAAIKGAVNGLMQQLLEQHLREHVLKGEQNFDEEEMQKYLLLLDRYSK
;
A
#
# COMPACT_ATOMS: atom_id res chain seq x y z
N MET A 1 10.39 -8.99 14.41
CA MET A 1 9.53 -9.87 13.57
C MET A 1 8.48 -9.00 12.90
N SER A 2 8.19 -9.20 11.62
CA SER A 2 7.13 -8.44 10.93
C SER A 2 5.76 -8.86 11.47
N HIS A 3 5.00 -7.92 12.05
CA HIS A 3 3.62 -8.16 12.52
C HIS A 3 2.64 -8.44 11.37
N LEU A 4 3.08 -8.26 10.11
CA LEU A 4 2.24 -8.35 8.92
C LEU A 4 1.89 -9.79 8.51
N HIS A 5 2.66 -10.79 8.95
CA HIS A 5 2.54 -12.17 8.45
C HIS A 5 1.17 -12.82 8.71
N GLN A 6 0.44 -12.34 9.72
CA GLN A 6 -0.89 -12.87 10.09
C GLN A 6 -2.04 -11.92 9.72
N ASP A 7 -1.76 -10.74 9.14
CA ASP A 7 -2.79 -9.77 8.79
C ASP A 7 -3.52 -10.15 7.49
N LYS A 8 -4.63 -10.89 7.66
CA LYS A 8 -5.53 -11.27 6.57
C LYS A 8 -6.08 -10.07 5.79
N LYS A 9 -6.23 -8.89 6.40
CA LYS A 9 -6.74 -7.69 5.71
C LYS A 9 -5.72 -7.18 4.71
N ILE A 10 -4.44 -7.16 5.08
CA ILE A 10 -3.34 -6.80 4.18
C ILE A 10 -3.26 -7.79 3.03
N PHE A 11 -3.32 -9.08 3.32
CA PHE A 11 -3.31 -10.12 2.29
C PHE A 11 -4.45 -9.93 1.28
N ASN A 12 -5.67 -9.68 1.76
CA ASN A 12 -6.82 -9.44 0.90
C ASN A 12 -6.68 -8.18 0.03
N ARG A 13 -6.10 -7.10 0.56
CA ARG A 13 -5.81 -5.90 -0.23
C ARG A 13 -4.80 -6.18 -1.33
N ILE A 14 -3.72 -6.90 -1.03
CA ILE A 14 -2.73 -7.29 -2.04
C ILE A 14 -3.39 -8.13 -3.14
N LYS A 15 -4.22 -9.11 -2.76
CA LYS A 15 -4.96 -9.93 -3.73
C LYS A 15 -5.89 -9.11 -4.62
N ARG A 16 -6.54 -8.09 -4.07
CA ARG A 16 -7.37 -7.15 -4.86
C ARG A 16 -6.54 -6.36 -5.86
N ILE A 17 -5.39 -5.82 -5.44
CA ILE A 17 -4.47 -5.08 -6.31
C ILE A 17 -3.95 -5.99 -7.44
N GLN A 18 -3.58 -7.24 -7.13
CA GLN A 18 -3.18 -8.23 -8.13
C GLN A 18 -4.27 -8.43 -9.19
N GLY A 19 -5.54 -8.57 -8.77
CA GLY A 19 -6.67 -8.67 -9.69
C GLY A 19 -6.87 -7.42 -10.56
N GLN A 20 -6.66 -6.23 -10.00
CA GLN A 20 -6.74 -4.98 -10.77
C GLN A 20 -5.63 -4.90 -11.83
N VAL A 21 -4.40 -5.28 -11.50
CA VAL A 21 -3.28 -5.33 -12.46
C VAL A 21 -3.56 -6.32 -13.58
N ALA A 22 -4.02 -7.53 -13.25
CA ALA A 22 -4.41 -8.53 -14.24
C ALA A 22 -5.57 -8.04 -15.15
N SER A 23 -6.49 -7.24 -14.60
CA SER A 23 -7.57 -6.62 -15.38
C SER A 23 -7.02 -5.61 -16.39
N VAL A 24 -6.02 -4.79 -16.02
CA VAL A 24 -5.37 -3.84 -16.93
C VAL A 24 -4.68 -4.58 -18.07
N GLU A 25 -3.93 -5.64 -17.76
CA GLU A 25 -3.28 -6.48 -18.77
C GLU A 25 -4.30 -7.02 -19.78
N LYS A 26 -5.42 -7.55 -19.30
CA LYS A 26 -6.51 -8.03 -20.16
C LYS A 26 -7.10 -6.92 -21.04
N SER A 27 -7.31 -5.73 -20.48
CA SER A 27 -7.83 -4.58 -21.23
C SER A 27 -6.86 -4.16 -22.34
N LEU A 28 -5.54 -4.16 -22.10
CA LEU A 28 -4.53 -3.84 -23.12
C LEU A 28 -4.48 -4.84 -24.29
N LEU A 29 -4.84 -6.11 -24.04
CA LEU A 29 -4.90 -7.15 -25.07
C LEU A 29 -6.22 -7.18 -25.85
N THR A 30 -7.21 -6.38 -25.43
CA THR A 30 -8.55 -6.36 -26.03
C THR A 30 -8.68 -5.16 -26.97
N PRO A 31 -8.86 -5.37 -28.30
CA PRO A 31 -8.87 -4.28 -29.29
C PRO A 31 -9.93 -3.20 -29.07
N GLU A 32 -11.07 -3.56 -28.48
CA GLU A 32 -12.20 -2.66 -28.21
C GLU A 32 -12.04 -1.84 -26.92
N SER A 33 -10.99 -2.08 -26.13
CA SER A 33 -10.78 -1.33 -24.89
C SER A 33 -10.44 0.13 -25.17
N SER A 34 -11.18 1.05 -24.56
CA SER A 34 -10.84 2.46 -24.61
C SER A 34 -9.57 2.76 -23.81
N CYS A 35 -8.70 3.61 -24.36
CA CYS A 35 -7.54 4.15 -23.63
C CYS A 35 -7.97 4.85 -22.32
N LEU A 36 -9.15 5.50 -22.32
CA LEU A 36 -9.69 6.14 -21.13
C LEU A 36 -10.03 5.12 -20.03
N ASP A 37 -10.56 3.95 -20.39
CA ASP A 37 -10.91 2.91 -19.42
C ASP A 37 -9.64 2.32 -18.78
N VAL A 38 -8.59 2.09 -19.58
CA VAL A 38 -7.28 1.66 -19.08
C VAL A 38 -6.70 2.70 -18.12
N LEU A 39 -6.78 4.00 -18.47
CA LEU A 39 -6.34 5.08 -17.58
C LEU A 39 -7.09 5.09 -16.25
N GLN A 40 -8.41 4.88 -16.27
CA GLN A 40 -9.22 4.78 -15.06
C GLN A 40 -8.84 3.57 -14.20
N GLN A 41 -8.59 2.41 -14.81
CA GLN A 41 -8.14 1.22 -14.09
C GLN A 41 -6.77 1.45 -13.42
N VAL A 42 -5.81 2.06 -14.13
CA VAL A 42 -4.50 2.41 -13.58
C VAL A 42 -4.63 3.43 -12.44
N ALA A 43 -5.49 4.44 -12.58
CA ALA A 43 -5.79 5.38 -11.51
C ALA A 43 -6.38 4.69 -10.26
N ALA A 44 -7.26 3.70 -10.46
CA ALA A 44 -7.81 2.90 -9.36
C ALA A 44 -6.74 2.06 -8.66
N ILE A 45 -5.76 1.51 -9.40
CA ILE A 45 -4.60 0.81 -8.82
C ILE A 45 -3.76 1.77 -7.99
N LYS A 46 -3.45 2.97 -8.51
CA LYS A 46 -2.71 4.01 -7.77
C LYS A 46 -3.40 4.32 -6.43
N GLY A 47 -4.72 4.52 -6.45
CA GLY A 47 -5.49 4.75 -5.22
C GLY A 47 -5.44 3.57 -4.25
N ALA A 48 -5.56 2.34 -4.74
CA ALA A 48 -5.50 1.14 -3.91
C ALA A 48 -4.12 0.94 -3.25
N VAL A 49 -3.04 1.19 -4.00
CA VAL A 49 -1.65 1.13 -3.50
C VAL A 49 -1.42 2.20 -2.42
N ASN A 50 -1.87 3.44 -2.66
CA ASN A 50 -1.76 4.52 -1.68
C ASN A 50 -2.51 4.18 -0.38
N GLY A 51 -3.72 3.62 -0.49
CA GLY A 51 -4.48 3.19 0.68
C GLY A 51 -3.83 2.04 1.45
N LEU A 52 -3.18 1.09 0.75
CA LEU A 52 -2.39 0.03 1.40
C LEU A 52 -1.17 0.62 2.12
N MET A 53 -0.48 1.56 1.48
CA MET A 53 0.69 2.24 2.05
C MET A 53 0.33 2.96 3.35
N GLN A 54 -0.76 3.74 3.38
CA GLN A 54 -1.21 4.44 4.56
C GLN A 54 -1.49 3.47 5.73
N GLN A 55 -2.14 2.34 5.45
CA GLN A 55 -2.40 1.33 6.48
C GLN A 55 -1.10 0.72 7.03
N LEU A 56 -0.13 0.40 6.18
CA LEU A 56 1.16 -0.16 6.60
C LEU A 56 1.97 0.83 7.45
N LEU A 57 1.95 2.11 7.07
CA LEU A 57 2.60 3.18 7.83
C LEU A 57 1.98 3.33 9.22
N GLU A 58 0.66 3.35 9.31
CA GLU A 58 -0.05 3.42 10.61
C GLU A 58 0.29 2.22 11.50
N GLN A 59 0.23 1.01 10.95
CA GLN A 59 0.56 -0.20 11.72
C GLN A 59 2.02 -0.19 12.17
N HIS A 60 2.96 0.23 11.32
CA HIS A 60 4.36 0.36 11.70
C HIS A 60 4.56 1.35 12.86
N LEU A 61 3.92 2.52 12.79
CA LEU A 61 3.98 3.52 13.85
C LEU A 61 3.46 2.96 15.19
N ARG A 62 2.32 2.26 15.18
CA ARG A 62 1.71 1.71 16.40
C ARG A 62 2.52 0.54 17.00
N GLU A 63 3.04 -0.34 16.15
CA GLU A 63 3.66 -1.59 16.59
C GLU A 63 5.16 -1.45 16.92
N HIS A 64 5.87 -0.54 16.23
CA HIS A 64 7.33 -0.43 16.35
C HIS A 64 7.80 0.88 16.95
N VAL A 65 7.10 2.00 16.70
CA VAL A 65 7.52 3.33 17.18
C VAL A 65 6.89 3.66 18.54
N LEU A 66 5.59 3.39 18.70
CA LEU A 66 4.82 3.68 19.91
C LEU A 66 4.62 2.42 20.77
N LYS A 67 5.69 1.87 21.36
CA LYS A 67 5.62 0.66 22.19
C LYS A 67 5.09 0.96 23.61
N GLY A 68 3.88 1.51 23.72
CA GLY A 68 3.23 1.88 24.99
C GLY A 68 3.71 3.22 25.59
N GLU A 69 3.09 3.65 26.70
CA GLU A 69 3.24 5.01 27.28
C GLU A 69 4.67 5.42 27.69
N GLN A 70 5.64 4.49 27.72
CA GLN A 70 7.01 4.77 28.19
C GLN A 70 8.14 4.26 27.27
N ASN A 71 7.84 3.59 26.15
CA ASN A 71 8.87 3.07 25.23
C ASN A 71 8.65 3.62 23.82
N PHE A 72 9.13 4.84 23.62
CA PHE A 72 9.27 5.43 22.30
C PHE A 72 10.60 5.01 21.67
N ASP A 73 10.55 4.56 20.41
CA ASP A 73 11.70 4.10 19.66
C ASP A 73 12.13 5.18 18.64
N GLU A 74 13.06 6.06 19.06
CA GLU A 74 13.54 7.18 18.24
C GLU A 74 14.20 6.71 16.93
N GLU A 75 14.92 5.58 16.95
CA GLU A 75 15.58 5.06 15.75
C GLU A 75 14.56 4.60 14.70
N GLU A 76 13.52 3.89 15.13
CA GLU A 76 12.42 3.50 14.23
C GLU A 76 11.62 4.71 13.75
N MET A 77 11.44 5.76 14.58
CA MET A 77 10.79 7.00 14.14
C MET A 77 11.55 7.69 13.01
N GLN A 78 12.89 7.76 13.10
CA GLN A 78 13.70 8.35 12.02
C GLN A 78 13.57 7.55 10.72
N LYS A 79 13.58 6.22 10.78
CA LYS A 79 13.35 5.35 9.61
C LYS A 79 11.96 5.59 9.01
N TYR A 80 10.94 5.74 9.86
CA TYR A 80 9.58 6.05 9.44
C TYR A 80 9.47 7.40 8.73
N LEU A 81 10.08 8.46 9.26
CA LEU A 81 10.09 9.79 8.64
C LEU A 81 10.79 9.81 7.29
N LEU A 82 11.93 9.12 7.16
CA LEU A 82 12.65 8.98 5.88
C LEU A 82 11.80 8.27 4.82
N LEU A 83 11.03 7.26 5.24
CA LEU A 83 10.06 6.58 4.38
C LEU A 83 8.95 7.54 3.95
N LEU A 84 8.37 8.30 4.87
CA LEU A 84 7.33 9.28 4.53
C LEU A 84 7.82 10.32 3.52
N ASP A 85 9.00 10.90 3.73
CA ASP A 85 9.56 11.93 2.83
C ASP A 85 9.73 11.39 1.41
N ARG A 86 10.28 10.17 1.28
CA ARG A 86 10.50 9.50 -0.02
C ARG A 86 9.22 9.33 -0.83
N TYR A 87 8.10 9.07 -0.18
CA TYR A 87 6.82 8.75 -0.82
C TYR A 87 5.79 9.90 -0.70
N SER A 88 6.22 11.07 -0.25
CA SER A 88 5.38 12.28 -0.17
C SER A 88 5.21 13.02 -1.51
N LYS A 89 6.02 12.65 -2.51
CA LYS A 89 6.00 13.20 -3.88
C LYS A 89 5.09 12.39 -4.79
#